data_AF-A0A971DW46-F1
#
_entry.id   AF-A0A971DW46-F1
#
_cell.length_a   1.000
_cell.length_b   1.000
_cell.length_c   1.000
_cell.angle_alpha   90.00
_cell.angle_beta   90.00
_cell.angle_gamma   90.00
#
_symmetry.space_group_name_H-M   'P 1'
#
loop_
_entity.id
_entity.type
_entity.pdbx_description
1 polymer ?
#
loop_
_entity_poly.entity_id
_entity_poly.type
_entity_poly.pdbx_seq_one_letter_code
_entity_poly.pdbx_strand_id
1 'polypeptide(L)'
;MVSVDVKSLDTEHCENTPEPISAWGSGAAAKVPVVLAQFTVQAHVNAVITLPEYAFEIKRIKKNVKITQCLLIQDTNVLFIKGFIRKNIEYSTREKSNEEGFSGDIKHVTVDVPFSCTTSIDYNGIPPLAPVENTSTEFQYQKREKIHHPDFSEKDELVSGDLREHNQISTEYFNELPFCDLVSARIVEFDEQLMPEHPKDKYYVTPFEEKRFRRIEEKLVLFITLRLLQKRLVAVPAVSGIGKGSKNEL
;
A
#
# COMPACT_ATOMS: atom_id res chain seq x y z
N MET A 1 -11.39 38.50 -11.11
CA MET A 1 -11.04 37.42 -10.16
C MET A 1 -12.10 37.47 -9.08
N VAL A 2 -13.03 36.51 -9.06
CA VAL A 2 -14.12 36.49 -8.08
C VAL A 2 -13.56 35.83 -6.82
N SER A 3 -13.39 36.62 -5.75
CA SER A 3 -12.96 36.12 -4.44
C SER A 3 -14.19 35.71 -3.64
N VAL A 4 -14.18 34.48 -3.12
CA VAL A 4 -15.16 34.03 -2.13
C VAL A 4 -14.70 34.56 -0.76
N ASP A 5 -15.55 35.36 -0.09
CA ASP A 5 -15.33 35.84 1.29
C ASP A 5 -16.10 34.93 2.26
N VAL A 6 -15.47 34.49 3.34
CA VAL A 6 -16.06 33.60 4.34
C VAL A 6 -15.90 34.25 5.71
N LYS A 7 -17.02 34.48 6.40
CA LYS A 7 -17.05 34.99 7.78
C LYS A 7 -17.73 33.96 8.68
N SER A 8 -17.03 33.43 9.67
CA SER A 8 -17.65 32.64 10.74
C SER A 8 -18.12 33.56 11.87
N LEU A 9 -19.21 33.18 12.51
CA LEU A 9 -19.69 33.77 13.75
C LEU A 9 -19.64 32.64 14.78
N ASP A 10 -18.63 32.67 15.64
CA ASP A 10 -18.37 31.58 16.56
C ASP A 10 -19.41 31.57 17.70
N THR A 11 -19.75 30.37 18.19
CA THR A 11 -20.66 30.17 19.33
C THR A 11 -19.85 29.62 20.51
N GLU A 12 -20.02 30.18 21.72
CA GLU A 12 -19.10 29.99 22.86
C GLU A 12 -19.29 28.69 23.67
N HIS A 13 -20.12 27.73 23.24
CA HIS A 13 -20.35 26.52 24.01
C HIS A 13 -20.60 25.27 23.16
N CYS A 14 -19.84 24.20 23.44
CA CYS A 14 -20.02 22.87 22.87
C CYS A 14 -20.25 21.87 24.01
N GLU A 15 -21.47 21.36 24.14
CA GLU A 15 -21.78 20.28 25.07
C GLU A 15 -21.39 18.92 24.47
N ASN A 16 -20.87 18.01 25.31
CA ASN A 16 -20.54 16.66 24.88
C ASN A 16 -21.56 15.65 25.43
N THR A 17 -22.10 14.80 24.56
CA THR A 17 -22.88 13.62 24.93
C THR A 17 -22.01 12.37 24.83
N PRO A 18 -21.75 11.64 25.92
CA PRO A 18 -20.98 10.40 25.86
C PRO A 18 -21.71 9.33 25.04
N GLU A 19 -21.02 8.76 24.05
CA GLU A 19 -21.53 7.64 23.25
C GLU A 19 -21.08 6.29 23.84
N PRO A 20 -21.93 5.24 23.79
CA PRO A 20 -21.58 3.92 24.27
C PRO A 20 -20.49 3.30 23.39
N ILE A 21 -19.45 2.76 24.01
CA ILE A 21 -18.38 2.05 23.30
C ILE A 21 -18.85 0.62 23.02
N SER A 22 -18.87 0.24 21.75
CA SER A 22 -19.46 -1.02 21.27
C SER A 22 -18.74 -2.30 21.70
N ALA A 23 -17.48 -2.22 22.14
CA ALA A 23 -16.64 -3.38 22.48
C ALA A 23 -16.49 -3.64 24.00
N TRP A 24 -17.43 -3.17 24.84
CA TRP A 24 -17.38 -3.48 26.27
C TRP A 24 -17.77 -4.93 26.55
N GLY A 25 -16.95 -5.60 27.35
CA GLY A 25 -17.21 -6.93 27.92
C GLY A 25 -16.79 -6.95 29.39
N SER A 26 -16.51 -8.13 29.97
CA SER A 26 -16.08 -8.27 31.37
C SER A 26 -14.66 -7.76 31.67
N GLY A 27 -13.93 -7.30 30.65
CA GLY A 27 -12.55 -6.81 30.77
C GLY A 27 -12.37 -5.47 30.08
N ALA A 28 -11.42 -5.38 29.14
CA ALA A 28 -11.03 -4.12 28.49
C ALA A 28 -11.44 -4.07 27.02
N ALA A 29 -11.67 -2.87 26.48
CA ALA A 29 -11.77 -2.66 25.04
C ALA A 29 -10.39 -2.27 24.48
N ALA A 30 -9.92 -2.99 23.46
CA ALA A 30 -8.62 -2.75 22.84
C ALA A 30 -8.72 -2.69 21.32
N LYS A 31 -7.94 -1.81 20.69
CA LYS A 31 -7.85 -1.73 19.23
C LYS A 31 -6.66 -2.56 18.75
N VAL A 32 -6.92 -3.70 18.13
CA VAL A 32 -5.89 -4.69 17.74
C VAL A 32 -5.97 -5.01 16.24
N PRO A 33 -4.83 -5.30 15.59
CA PRO A 33 -4.83 -5.78 14.22
C PRO A 33 -5.28 -7.24 14.15
N VAL A 34 -6.44 -7.48 13.54
CA VAL A 34 -7.00 -8.81 13.30
C VAL A 34 -6.51 -9.34 11.96
N VAL A 35 -6.12 -10.61 11.94
CA VAL A 35 -5.67 -11.29 10.71
C VAL A 35 -6.86 -11.66 9.83
N LEU A 36 -6.92 -11.06 8.65
CA LEU A 36 -7.92 -11.38 7.63
C LEU A 36 -7.46 -12.55 6.76
N ALA A 37 -6.20 -12.51 6.33
CA ALA A 37 -5.60 -13.57 5.54
C ALA A 37 -4.07 -13.59 5.69
N GLN A 38 -3.46 -14.76 5.50
CA GLN A 38 -2.03 -14.89 5.27
C GLN A 38 -1.81 -15.77 4.03
N PHE A 39 -1.09 -15.24 3.04
CA PHE A 39 -0.96 -15.86 1.73
C PHE A 39 0.39 -15.53 1.10
N THR A 40 0.79 -16.31 0.09
CA THR A 40 2.00 -16.08 -0.70
C THR A 40 1.59 -15.74 -2.13
N VAL A 41 2.09 -14.61 -2.65
CA VAL A 41 1.93 -14.24 -4.06
C VAL A 41 3.22 -14.47 -4.82
N GLN A 42 3.08 -14.82 -6.09
CA GLN A 42 4.19 -14.96 -7.03
C GLN A 42 4.14 -13.83 -8.05
N ALA A 43 5.22 -13.05 -8.13
CA ALA A 43 5.39 -12.01 -9.13
C ALA A 43 6.55 -12.38 -10.06
N HIS A 44 6.33 -12.20 -11.37
CA HIS A 44 7.35 -12.39 -12.40
C HIS A 44 7.91 -11.02 -12.81
N VAL A 45 9.22 -10.91 -12.87
CA VAL A 45 9.92 -9.67 -13.20
C VAL A 45 10.96 -9.97 -14.27
N ASN A 46 10.92 -9.22 -15.37
CA ASN A 46 11.95 -9.24 -16.39
C ASN A 46 12.53 -7.82 -16.48
N ALA A 47 13.85 -7.69 -16.39
CA ALA A 47 14.52 -6.40 -16.38
C ALA A 47 15.81 -6.45 -17.20
N VAL A 48 16.18 -5.32 -17.80
CA VAL A 48 17.50 -5.15 -18.40
C VAL A 48 18.21 -4.01 -17.67
N ILE A 49 19.24 -4.35 -16.91
CA ILE A 49 20.02 -3.41 -16.12
C ILE A 49 21.21 -2.96 -16.96
N THR A 50 21.36 -1.65 -17.15
CA THR A 50 22.50 -1.06 -17.86
C THR A 50 23.45 -0.41 -16.85
N LEU A 51 24.67 -0.93 -16.76
CA LEU A 51 25.71 -0.39 -15.91
C LEU A 51 26.23 0.94 -16.50
N PRO A 52 26.61 1.92 -15.64
CA PRO A 52 27.10 3.20 -16.12
C PRO A 52 28.42 3.04 -16.89
N GLU A 53 29.23 2.07 -16.51
CA GLU A 53 30.49 1.70 -17.15
C GLU A 53 30.51 0.21 -17.51
N TYR A 54 31.45 -0.18 -18.37
CA TYR A 54 31.68 -1.60 -18.67
C TYR A 54 32.23 -2.33 -17.44
N ALA A 55 31.64 -3.47 -17.13
CA ALA A 55 32.10 -4.39 -16.11
C ALA A 55 32.78 -5.60 -16.75
N PHE A 56 33.75 -6.18 -16.03
CA PHE A 56 34.36 -7.47 -16.39
C PHE A 56 33.74 -8.61 -15.58
N GLU A 57 33.43 -8.35 -14.30
CA GLU A 57 32.84 -9.34 -13.42
C GLU A 57 31.88 -8.68 -12.43
N ILE A 58 30.78 -9.38 -12.11
CA ILE A 58 29.93 -9.01 -10.98
C ILE A 58 30.47 -9.71 -9.74
N LYS A 59 30.87 -8.94 -8.73
CA LYS A 59 31.40 -9.49 -7.47
C LYS A 59 30.30 -9.85 -6.50
N ARG A 60 29.28 -8.98 -6.38
CA ARG A 60 28.20 -9.18 -5.42
C ARG A 60 26.95 -8.41 -5.83
N ILE A 61 25.78 -9.00 -5.57
CA ILE A 61 24.50 -8.30 -5.68
C ILE A 61 23.73 -8.46 -4.36
N LYS A 62 23.60 -7.38 -3.59
CA LYS A 62 22.71 -7.34 -2.41
C LYS A 62 21.32 -6.89 -2.83
N LYS A 63 20.29 -7.59 -2.38
CA LYS A 63 18.89 -7.37 -2.80
C LYS A 63 18.00 -7.14 -1.59
N ASN A 64 17.07 -6.20 -1.72
CA ASN A 64 16.09 -5.88 -0.68
C ASN A 64 14.73 -5.64 -1.34
N VAL A 65 13.75 -6.46 -1.01
CA VAL A 65 12.37 -6.30 -1.49
C VAL A 65 11.69 -5.22 -0.65
N LYS A 66 11.06 -4.26 -1.31
CA LYS A 66 10.29 -3.19 -0.65
C LYS A 66 8.91 -3.10 -1.27
N ILE A 67 7.89 -3.06 -0.42
CA ILE A 67 6.50 -2.89 -0.84
C ILE A 67 6.13 -1.44 -0.58
N THR A 68 5.61 -0.78 -1.61
CA THR A 68 5.18 0.62 -1.57
C THR A 68 3.67 0.76 -1.56
N GLN A 69 2.95 -0.24 -2.06
CA GLN A 69 1.49 -0.27 -2.08
C GLN A 69 1.00 -1.67 -1.75
N CYS A 70 0.03 -1.77 -0.85
CA CYS A 70 -0.77 -2.97 -0.62
C CYS A 70 -2.20 -2.52 -0.29
N LEU A 71 -3.07 -2.51 -1.30
CA LEU A 71 -4.40 -1.92 -1.22
C LEU A 71 -5.46 -2.96 -1.60
N LEU A 72 -6.36 -3.25 -0.67
CA LEU A 72 -7.50 -4.15 -0.88
C LEU A 72 -8.72 -3.35 -1.31
N ILE A 73 -9.34 -3.75 -2.41
CA ILE A 73 -10.70 -3.33 -2.77
C ILE A 73 -11.66 -4.35 -2.17
N GLN A 74 -12.30 -3.98 -1.05
CA GLN A 74 -13.08 -4.92 -0.22
C GLN A 74 -14.28 -5.53 -0.96
N ASP A 75 -14.96 -4.77 -1.82
CA ASP A 75 -16.13 -5.27 -2.55
C ASP A 75 -15.77 -6.38 -3.57
N THR A 76 -14.58 -6.32 -4.16
CA THR A 76 -14.12 -7.28 -5.17
C THR A 76 -13.15 -8.32 -4.63
N ASN A 77 -12.71 -8.20 -3.37
CA ASN A 77 -11.63 -8.99 -2.76
C ASN A 77 -10.32 -8.99 -3.57
N VAL A 78 -10.09 -7.94 -4.36
CA VAL A 78 -8.88 -7.79 -5.17
C VAL A 78 -7.84 -6.96 -4.42
N LEU A 79 -6.65 -7.52 -4.27
CA LEU A 79 -5.50 -6.87 -3.65
C LEU A 79 -4.50 -6.41 -4.70
N PHE A 80 -4.18 -5.12 -4.68
CA PHE A 80 -3.14 -4.52 -5.50
C PHE A 80 -1.85 -4.37 -4.70
N ILE A 81 -0.78 -4.96 -5.21
CA ILE A 81 0.54 -4.94 -4.59
C ILE A 81 1.52 -4.27 -5.56
N LYS A 82 2.22 -3.25 -5.09
CA LYS A 82 3.35 -2.64 -5.80
C LYS A 82 4.56 -2.54 -4.91
N GLY A 83 5.71 -2.62 -5.53
CA GLY A 83 6.97 -2.51 -4.85
C GLY A 83 8.13 -2.44 -5.81
N PHE A 84 9.32 -2.57 -5.25
CA PHE A 84 10.55 -2.68 -6.02
C PHE A 84 11.57 -3.52 -5.27
N ILE A 85 12.49 -4.10 -6.02
CA ILE A 85 13.66 -4.81 -5.50
C ILE A 85 14.82 -3.84 -5.63
N ARG A 86 15.30 -3.32 -4.50
CA ARG A 86 16.51 -2.51 -4.46
C ARG A 86 17.72 -3.43 -4.53
N LYS A 87 18.47 -3.31 -5.62
CA LYS A 87 19.71 -4.04 -5.86
C LYS A 87 20.90 -3.10 -5.68
N ASN A 88 21.87 -3.52 -4.89
CA ASN A 88 23.19 -2.91 -4.85
C ASN A 88 24.16 -3.89 -5.51
N ILE A 89 24.67 -3.51 -6.69
CA ILE A 89 25.49 -4.33 -7.57
C ILE A 89 26.92 -3.82 -7.46
N GLU A 90 27.82 -4.67 -6.97
CA GLU A 90 29.26 -4.44 -6.95
C GLU A 90 29.90 -5.18 -8.14
N TYR A 91 30.67 -4.45 -8.95
CA TYR A 91 31.29 -4.97 -10.17
C TYR A 91 32.71 -4.45 -10.33
N SER A 92 33.56 -5.24 -10.99
CA SER A 92 34.94 -4.86 -11.29
C SER A 92 35.02 -4.10 -12.62
N THR A 93 35.81 -3.03 -12.63
CA THR A 93 36.29 -2.39 -13.84
C THR A 93 37.72 -2.81 -14.12
N ARG A 94 38.26 -2.32 -15.22
CA ARG A 94 39.65 -2.54 -15.61
C ARG A 94 40.32 -1.19 -15.80
N GLU A 95 41.47 -1.03 -15.14
CA GLU A 95 42.36 0.10 -15.31
C GLU A 95 43.58 -0.30 -16.14
N LYS A 96 44.25 -1.41 -15.76
CA LYS A 96 45.47 -1.91 -16.40
C LYS A 96 45.33 -3.40 -16.70
N SER A 97 45.94 -3.87 -17.79
CA SER A 97 45.94 -5.29 -18.15
C SER A 97 47.13 -5.65 -19.02
N ASN A 98 47.52 -6.91 -18.98
CA ASN A 98 48.47 -7.56 -19.88
C ASN A 98 47.92 -8.94 -20.30
N GLU A 99 48.73 -9.77 -20.95
CA GLU A 99 48.34 -11.12 -21.37
C GLU A 99 48.06 -12.07 -20.19
N GLU A 100 48.68 -11.80 -19.04
CA GLU A 100 48.66 -12.69 -17.87
C GLU A 100 47.60 -12.30 -16.82
N GLY A 101 47.09 -11.08 -16.85
CA GLY A 101 46.12 -10.61 -15.87
C GLY A 101 45.67 -9.16 -16.06
N PHE A 102 44.72 -8.74 -15.22
CA PHE A 102 44.23 -7.37 -15.19
C PHE A 102 43.99 -6.87 -13.76
N SER A 103 44.04 -5.55 -13.59
CA SER A 103 43.72 -4.85 -12.35
C SER A 103 42.76 -3.70 -12.61
N GLY A 104 41.92 -3.40 -11.64
CA GLY A 104 41.02 -2.26 -11.69
C GLY A 104 40.25 -2.09 -10.39
N ASP A 105 39.27 -1.19 -10.42
CA ASP A 105 38.51 -0.81 -9.24
C ASP A 105 37.27 -1.69 -9.06
N ILE A 106 36.80 -1.77 -7.82
CA ILE A 106 35.44 -2.24 -7.53
C ILE A 106 34.53 -1.03 -7.46
N LYS A 107 33.55 -0.97 -8.35
CA LYS A 107 32.51 0.04 -8.36
C LYS A 107 31.19 -0.57 -7.89
N HIS A 108 30.28 0.30 -7.45
CA HIS A 108 28.95 -0.11 -7.08
C HIS A 108 27.89 0.75 -7.76
N VAL A 109 26.75 0.15 -8.06
CA VAL A 109 25.56 0.86 -8.53
C VAL A 109 24.34 0.35 -7.80
N THR A 110 23.47 1.27 -7.37
CA THR A 110 22.17 0.92 -6.78
C THR A 110 21.07 1.15 -7.81
N VAL A 111 20.27 0.12 -8.07
CA VAL A 111 19.13 0.18 -8.98
C VAL A 111 17.88 -0.34 -8.29
N ASP A 112 16.74 0.26 -8.62
CA ASP A 112 15.43 -0.18 -8.13
C ASP A 112 14.66 -0.83 -9.29
N VAL A 113 14.40 -2.13 -9.18
CA VAL A 113 13.64 -2.88 -10.18
C VAL A 113 12.18 -2.96 -9.72
N PRO A 114 11.24 -2.25 -10.36
CA PRO A 114 9.85 -2.22 -9.94
C PRO A 114 9.14 -3.53 -10.25
N PHE A 115 8.15 -3.87 -9.42
CA PHE A 115 7.20 -4.95 -9.69
C PHE A 115 5.79 -4.50 -9.29
N SER A 116 4.80 -5.05 -9.98
CA SER A 116 3.38 -4.84 -9.70
C SER A 116 2.67 -6.16 -9.90
N CYS A 117 1.83 -6.56 -8.93
CA CYS A 117 0.97 -7.72 -9.06
C CYS A 117 -0.40 -7.46 -8.45
N THR A 118 -1.39 -8.18 -8.96
CA THR A 118 -2.77 -8.13 -8.49
C THR A 118 -3.20 -9.57 -8.22
N THR A 119 -3.88 -9.80 -7.11
CA THR A 119 -4.39 -11.13 -6.74
C THR A 119 -5.78 -11.01 -6.13
N SER A 120 -6.64 -11.99 -6.39
CA SER A 120 -7.83 -12.22 -5.56
C SER A 120 -7.40 -12.79 -4.22
N ILE A 121 -8.11 -12.43 -3.15
CA ILE A 121 -7.86 -12.89 -1.79
C ILE A 121 -8.95 -13.84 -1.34
N ASP A 122 -8.55 -15.04 -0.95
CA ASP A 122 -9.37 -15.97 -0.19
C ASP A 122 -9.05 -15.81 1.30
N TYR A 123 -10.05 -15.42 2.10
CA TYR A 123 -9.86 -15.20 3.53
C TYR A 123 -9.71 -16.53 4.27
N ASN A 124 -8.52 -16.75 4.84
CA ASN A 124 -8.23 -17.88 5.74
C ASN A 124 -8.17 -17.47 7.23
N GLY A 125 -8.55 -16.22 7.53
CA GLY A 125 -8.74 -15.68 8.88
C GLY A 125 -10.18 -15.20 9.08
N ILE A 126 -10.33 -14.07 9.78
CA ILE A 126 -11.66 -13.47 10.02
C ILE A 126 -12.02 -12.57 8.82
N PRO A 127 -13.23 -12.68 8.24
CA PRO A 127 -13.61 -11.85 7.09
C PRO A 127 -13.58 -10.35 7.43
N PRO A 128 -13.30 -9.46 6.45
CA PRO A 128 -13.25 -8.01 6.66
C PRO A 128 -14.59 -7.46 7.18
N LEU A 129 -14.53 -6.38 7.97
CA LEU A 129 -15.73 -5.59 8.26
C LEU A 129 -16.14 -4.84 7.00
N ALA A 130 -17.44 -4.87 6.69
CA ALA A 130 -18.00 -4.08 5.60
C ALA A 130 -17.86 -2.58 5.90
N PRO A 131 -17.53 -1.75 4.89
CA PRO A 131 -17.58 -0.30 5.03
C PRO A 131 -18.97 0.16 5.47
N VAL A 132 -19.01 1.15 6.37
CA VAL A 132 -20.24 1.87 6.68
C VAL A 132 -20.42 2.98 5.63
N GLU A 133 -21.58 3.01 5.00
CA GLU A 133 -21.91 3.98 3.96
C GLU A 133 -22.25 5.35 4.56
N ASN A 134 -21.80 6.41 3.89
CA ASN A 134 -22.24 7.76 4.22
C ASN A 134 -23.70 7.94 3.86
N THR A 135 -24.43 8.71 4.67
CA THR A 135 -25.83 9.03 4.40
C THR A 135 -25.97 10.51 4.12
N SER A 136 -26.86 10.83 3.19
CA SER A 136 -27.23 12.20 2.90
C SER A 136 -28.70 12.25 2.54
N THR A 137 -29.46 13.04 3.28
CA THR A 137 -30.89 13.19 3.10
C THR A 137 -31.25 14.66 3.07
N GLU A 138 -31.89 15.08 1.99
CA GLU A 138 -32.42 16.43 1.84
C GLU A 138 -33.84 16.50 2.40
N PHE A 139 -34.19 17.67 2.93
CA PHE A 139 -35.56 17.96 3.35
C PHE A 139 -35.91 19.39 3.00
N GLN A 140 -37.21 19.68 2.92
CA GLN A 140 -37.70 21.00 2.57
C GLN A 140 -38.87 21.36 3.47
N TYR A 141 -38.93 22.63 3.85
CA TYR A 141 -40.11 23.18 4.50
C TYR A 141 -41.08 23.70 3.45
N GLN A 142 -42.36 23.56 3.77
CA GLN A 142 -43.42 24.09 2.93
C GLN A 142 -43.42 25.62 3.00
N LYS A 143 -43.37 26.26 1.83
CA LYS A 143 -43.61 27.69 1.66
C LYS A 143 -45.02 27.93 1.11
N ARG A 144 -45.64 29.02 1.56
CA ARG A 144 -46.90 29.52 1.02
C ARG A 144 -46.67 30.92 0.44
N GLU A 145 -47.00 31.10 -0.82
CA GLU A 145 -46.91 32.39 -1.51
C GLU A 145 -48.19 32.70 -2.29
N LYS A 146 -48.47 33.98 -2.51
CA LYS A 146 -49.60 34.40 -3.33
C LYS A 146 -49.28 34.14 -4.81
N ILE A 147 -50.26 33.63 -5.55
CA ILE A 147 -50.15 33.42 -6.99
C ILE A 147 -50.52 34.71 -7.70
N HIS A 148 -49.61 35.25 -8.52
CA HIS A 148 -49.88 36.40 -9.37
C HIS A 148 -50.02 35.94 -10.83
N HIS A 149 -51.18 35.36 -11.17
CA HIS A 149 -51.46 34.87 -12.52
C HIS A 149 -52.97 34.99 -12.84
N PRO A 150 -53.36 35.44 -14.06
CA PRO A 150 -54.76 35.75 -14.39
C PRO A 150 -55.74 34.57 -14.31
N ASP A 151 -55.22 33.34 -14.35
CA ASP A 151 -56.03 32.11 -14.28
C ASP A 151 -56.31 31.62 -12.85
N PHE A 152 -55.82 32.31 -11.82
CA PHE A 152 -55.94 31.89 -10.40
C PHE A 152 -56.67 32.94 -9.58
N SER A 153 -57.48 32.50 -8.62
CA SER A 153 -58.28 33.36 -7.73
C SER A 153 -57.41 33.99 -6.64
N GLU A 154 -57.83 35.13 -6.09
CA GLU A 154 -57.16 35.78 -4.95
C GLU A 154 -57.13 34.92 -3.67
N LYS A 155 -57.97 33.87 -3.61
CA LYS A 155 -58.00 32.90 -2.51
C LYS A 155 -57.04 31.72 -2.71
N ASP A 156 -56.43 31.60 -3.88
CA ASP A 156 -55.51 30.51 -4.20
C ASP A 156 -54.08 30.82 -3.73
N GLU A 157 -53.39 29.82 -3.20
CA GLU A 157 -52.01 29.94 -2.69
C GLU A 157 -51.09 28.94 -3.40
N LEU A 158 -49.88 29.39 -3.76
CA LEU A 158 -48.80 28.50 -4.19
C LEU A 158 -48.22 27.82 -2.96
N VAL A 159 -48.32 26.50 -2.95
CA VAL A 159 -47.72 25.65 -1.93
C VAL A 159 -46.57 24.87 -2.57
N SER A 160 -45.33 25.25 -2.29
CA SER A 160 -44.13 24.60 -2.82
C SER A 160 -42.99 24.59 -1.81
N GLY A 161 -41.92 23.84 -2.07
CA GLY A 161 -40.67 24.01 -1.33
C GLY A 161 -40.04 25.39 -1.59
N ASP A 162 -39.27 25.92 -0.62
CA ASP A 162 -38.50 27.15 -0.82
C ASP A 162 -37.16 26.86 -1.51
N LEU A 163 -36.99 27.35 -2.74
CA LEU A 163 -35.77 27.19 -3.54
C LEU A 163 -34.55 27.95 -2.98
N ARG A 164 -34.76 28.85 -2.02
CA ARG A 164 -33.68 29.58 -1.35
C ARG A 164 -33.09 28.81 -0.18
N GLU A 165 -33.81 27.79 0.31
CA GLU A 165 -33.37 26.93 1.41
C GLU A 165 -32.72 25.66 0.86
N HIS A 166 -31.56 25.31 1.41
CA HIS A 166 -30.85 24.07 1.09
C HIS A 166 -30.64 23.31 2.40
N ASN A 167 -31.67 22.59 2.83
CA ASN A 167 -31.64 21.85 4.09
C ASN A 167 -31.23 20.39 3.83
N GLN A 168 -30.17 19.96 4.50
CA GLN A 168 -29.57 18.64 4.30
C GLN A 168 -29.11 18.09 5.65
N ILE A 169 -29.33 16.79 5.86
CA ILE A 169 -28.73 16.02 6.95
C ILE A 169 -27.70 15.11 6.30
N SER A 170 -26.43 15.27 6.66
CA SER A 170 -25.34 14.41 6.20
C SER A 170 -24.66 13.73 7.38
N THR A 171 -24.31 12.46 7.21
CA THR A 171 -23.50 11.70 8.17
C THR A 171 -22.37 11.01 7.43
N GLU A 172 -21.14 11.30 7.85
CA GLU A 172 -19.92 10.72 7.29
C GLU A 172 -19.32 9.69 8.25
N TYR A 173 -18.92 8.54 7.71
CA TYR A 173 -18.24 7.49 8.44
C TYR A 173 -16.80 7.31 7.93
N PHE A 174 -15.85 7.34 8.86
CA PHE A 174 -14.43 7.19 8.55
C PHE A 174 -13.99 5.72 8.70
N ASN A 175 -14.11 4.96 7.62
CA ASN A 175 -13.74 3.55 7.57
C ASN A 175 -12.21 3.36 7.52
N GLU A 176 -11.66 2.48 8.36
CA GLU A 176 -10.24 2.13 8.33
C GLU A 176 -9.95 1.03 7.30
N LEU A 177 -9.03 1.31 6.37
CA LEU A 177 -8.60 0.35 5.36
C LEU A 177 -7.76 -0.79 5.97
N PRO A 178 -7.95 -2.03 5.49
CA PRO A 178 -7.00 -3.11 5.75
C PRO A 178 -5.61 -2.76 5.23
N PHE A 179 -4.59 -3.25 5.92
CA PHE A 179 -3.17 -3.05 5.57
C PHE A 179 -2.43 -4.37 5.57
N CYS A 180 -1.26 -4.40 4.93
CA CYS A 180 -0.46 -5.61 4.79
C CYS A 180 0.83 -5.51 5.59
N ASP A 181 1.16 -6.60 6.27
CA ASP A 181 2.46 -6.83 6.87
C ASP A 181 3.26 -7.81 6.00
N LEU A 182 4.52 -7.46 5.72
CA LEU A 182 5.45 -8.32 5.00
C LEU A 182 6.03 -9.36 5.97
N VAL A 183 5.72 -10.64 5.73
CA VAL A 183 6.22 -11.75 6.55
C VAL A 183 7.55 -12.26 6.03
N SER A 184 7.64 -12.52 4.72
CA SER A 184 8.86 -12.98 4.08
C SER A 184 8.86 -12.68 2.58
N ALA A 185 10.05 -12.63 2.00
CA ALA A 185 10.22 -12.56 0.56
C ALA A 185 11.33 -13.53 0.13
N ARG A 186 11.09 -14.29 -0.93
CA ARG A 186 12.05 -15.22 -1.53
C ARG A 186 12.21 -14.89 -3.01
N ILE A 187 13.45 -14.72 -3.43
CA ILE A 187 13.81 -14.42 -4.81
C ILE A 187 14.45 -15.66 -5.44
N VAL A 188 14.00 -16.03 -6.63
CA VAL A 188 14.68 -16.97 -7.52
C VAL A 188 14.92 -16.24 -8.83
N GLU A 189 16.17 -16.18 -9.29
CA GLU A 189 16.52 -15.37 -10.47
C GLU A 189 17.50 -16.10 -11.38
N PHE A 190 17.59 -15.58 -12.60
CA PHE A 190 18.54 -15.95 -13.62
C PHE A 190 19.02 -14.67 -14.30
N ASP A 191 20.33 -14.41 -14.21
CA ASP A 191 20.98 -13.22 -14.77
C ASP A 191 21.88 -13.64 -15.94
N GLU A 192 21.75 -12.97 -17.08
CA GLU A 192 22.52 -13.21 -18.29
C GLU A 192 23.26 -11.94 -18.75
N GLN A 193 24.54 -12.07 -19.07
CA GLN A 193 25.34 -10.95 -19.60
C GLN A 193 25.02 -10.75 -21.08
N LEU A 194 24.53 -9.56 -21.43
CA LEU A 194 24.18 -9.24 -22.80
C LEU A 194 25.39 -8.70 -23.57
N MET A 195 25.62 -9.29 -24.74
CA MET A 195 26.63 -8.87 -25.72
C MET A 195 28.04 -8.68 -25.11
N PRO A 196 28.61 -9.70 -24.42
CA PRO A 196 29.96 -9.61 -23.90
C PRO A 196 30.96 -9.45 -25.06
N GLU A 197 31.78 -8.40 -25.01
CA GLU A 197 32.73 -8.06 -26.07
C GLU A 197 34.17 -8.03 -25.54
N HIS A 198 35.12 -8.37 -26.42
CA HIS A 198 36.52 -8.09 -26.15
C HIS A 198 36.78 -6.59 -26.35
N PRO A 199 37.63 -5.95 -25.52
CA PRO A 199 38.05 -4.58 -25.73
C PRO A 199 38.66 -4.42 -27.14
N LYS A 200 38.10 -3.54 -27.97
CA LYS A 200 38.54 -3.35 -29.37
C LYS A 200 39.72 -2.40 -29.55
N ASP A 201 40.24 -1.85 -28.46
CA ASP A 201 41.23 -0.81 -28.54
C ASP A 201 42.65 -1.38 -28.74
N LYS A 202 43.42 -0.75 -29.62
CA LYS A 202 44.72 -1.22 -30.14
C LYS A 202 45.85 -1.33 -29.10
N TYR A 203 45.65 -0.75 -27.91
CA TYR A 203 46.62 -0.72 -26.80
C TYR A 203 46.26 -1.66 -25.65
N TYR A 204 45.27 -2.53 -25.85
CA TYR A 204 44.68 -3.31 -24.78
C TYR A 204 44.91 -4.79 -25.03
N VAL A 205 45.71 -5.38 -24.16
CA VAL A 205 45.87 -6.82 -24.07
C VAL A 205 45.15 -7.28 -22.81
N THR A 206 44.20 -8.18 -22.97
CA THR A 206 43.46 -8.82 -21.88
C THR A 206 43.61 -10.33 -22.01
N PRO A 207 43.57 -11.08 -20.90
CA PRO A 207 43.55 -12.54 -20.94
C PRO A 207 42.41 -13.06 -21.83
N PHE A 208 42.59 -14.24 -22.42
CA PHE A 208 41.75 -14.72 -23.51
C PHE A 208 40.27 -14.94 -23.13
N GLU A 209 39.96 -15.18 -21.86
CA GLU A 209 38.60 -15.40 -21.36
C GLU A 209 37.89 -14.11 -20.95
N GLU A 210 38.62 -12.99 -20.86
CA GLU A 210 38.11 -11.74 -20.31
C GLU A 210 37.32 -10.95 -21.34
N LYS A 211 36.00 -10.88 -21.13
CA LYS A 211 35.08 -10.04 -21.89
C LYS A 211 34.47 -9.00 -20.97
N ARG A 212 34.22 -7.82 -21.52
CA ARG A 212 33.46 -6.79 -20.82
C ARG A 212 32.01 -6.82 -21.27
N PHE A 213 31.10 -6.53 -20.35
CA PHE A 213 29.68 -6.35 -20.61
C PHE A 213 29.19 -5.06 -19.96
N ARG A 214 28.07 -4.55 -20.46
CA ARG A 214 27.43 -3.35 -19.88
C ARG A 214 25.99 -3.59 -19.48
N ARG A 215 25.34 -4.59 -20.07
CA ARG A 215 23.92 -4.86 -19.89
C ARG A 215 23.76 -6.27 -19.33
N ILE A 216 22.85 -6.39 -18.37
CA ILE A 216 22.47 -7.67 -17.74
C ILE A 216 20.98 -7.83 -17.98
N GLU A 217 20.58 -8.93 -18.60
CA GLU A 217 19.18 -9.35 -18.64
C GLU A 217 18.89 -10.20 -17.41
N GLU A 218 17.86 -9.82 -16.66
CA GLU A 218 17.42 -10.52 -15.47
C GLU A 218 16.01 -11.08 -15.69
N LYS A 219 15.84 -12.35 -15.30
CA LYS A 219 14.54 -13.00 -15.16
C LYS A 219 14.37 -13.46 -13.72
N LEU A 220 13.37 -12.93 -13.03
CA LEU A 220 13.20 -13.11 -11.60
C LEU A 220 11.77 -13.55 -11.26
N VAL A 221 11.66 -14.51 -10.36
CA VAL A 221 10.44 -14.94 -9.70
C VAL A 221 10.51 -14.57 -8.23
N LEU A 222 9.63 -13.66 -7.83
CA LEU A 222 9.51 -13.15 -6.47
C LEU A 222 8.32 -13.82 -5.77
N PHE A 223 8.58 -14.52 -4.67
CA PHE A 223 7.57 -15.04 -3.77
C PHE A 223 7.46 -14.11 -2.56
N ILE A 224 6.29 -13.51 -2.34
CA ILE A 224 6.04 -12.57 -1.25
C ILE A 224 4.98 -13.17 -0.34
N THR A 225 5.33 -13.44 0.92
CA THR A 225 4.37 -13.84 1.94
C THR A 225 3.87 -12.61 2.66
N LEU A 226 2.57 -12.34 2.55
CA LEU A 226 1.90 -11.20 3.16
C LEU A 226 0.88 -11.67 4.19
N ARG A 227 0.72 -10.85 5.22
CA ARG A 227 -0.38 -10.94 6.17
C ARG A 227 -1.26 -9.72 6.01
N LEU A 228 -2.52 -9.94 5.66
CA LEU A 228 -3.52 -8.90 5.55
C LEU A 228 -4.21 -8.73 6.91
N LEU A 229 -4.23 -7.49 7.40
CA LEU A 229 -4.68 -7.12 8.74
C LEU A 229 -5.72 -6.01 8.67
N GLN A 230 -6.64 -5.98 9.64
CA GLN A 230 -7.54 -4.85 9.85
C GLN A 230 -7.58 -4.50 11.34
N LYS A 231 -7.42 -3.23 11.68
CA LYS A 231 -7.57 -2.77 13.07
C LYS A 231 -9.03 -2.86 13.48
N ARG A 232 -9.31 -3.51 14.60
CA ARG A 232 -10.66 -3.64 15.16
C ARG A 232 -10.65 -3.36 16.64
N LEU A 233 -11.70 -2.72 17.11
CA LEU A 233 -11.99 -2.63 18.53
C LEU A 233 -12.58 -3.98 18.98
N VAL A 234 -11.94 -4.64 19.93
CA VAL A 234 -12.34 -5.95 20.45
C VAL A 234 -12.44 -5.91 21.98
N ALA A 235 -13.36 -6.72 22.53
CA ALA A 235 -13.43 -6.97 23.95
C ALA A 235 -12.38 -8.01 24.35
N VAL A 236 -11.55 -7.69 25.34
CA VAL A 236 -10.56 -8.60 25.91
C VAL A 236 -11.11 -9.08 27.27
N PRO A 237 -11.46 -10.37 27.40
CA PRO A 237 -12.00 -10.90 28.65
C PRO A 237 -10.93 -10.94 29.75
N ALA A 238 -11.36 -10.79 31.01
CA ALA A 238 -10.47 -10.97 32.16
C ALA A 238 -10.00 -12.43 32.26
N VAL A 239 -8.70 -12.64 32.47
CA VAL A 239 -8.13 -13.99 32.67
C VAL A 239 -8.52 -14.47 34.07
N SER A 240 -9.25 -15.58 34.17
CA SER A 240 -9.52 -16.23 35.46
C SER A 240 -8.20 -16.75 36.04
N GLY A 241 -7.95 -16.45 37.32
CA GLY A 241 -6.65 -16.68 37.97
C GLY A 241 -6.11 -18.10 37.72
N ILE A 242 -4.85 -18.17 37.28
CA ILE A 242 -4.07 -19.40 37.22
C ILE A 242 -4.12 -20.04 38.60
N GLY A 243 -4.88 -21.13 38.73
CA GLY A 243 -4.91 -21.95 39.94
C GLY A 243 -3.48 -22.38 40.25
N LYS A 244 -2.99 -22.01 41.43
CA LYS A 244 -1.73 -22.54 41.97
C LYS A 244 -1.81 -24.06 41.90
N GLY A 245 -1.03 -24.67 41.01
CA GLY A 245 -0.91 -26.12 40.95
C GLY A 245 -0.56 -26.66 42.33
N SER A 246 -1.33 -27.63 42.79
CA SER A 246 -1.01 -28.38 44.01
C SER A 246 0.39 -28.96 43.86
N LYS A 247 1.30 -28.61 44.76
CA LYS A 247 2.52 -29.37 44.96
C LYS A 247 2.09 -30.76 45.42
N ASN A 248 2.27 -31.76 44.56
CA ASN A 248 2.32 -33.14 45.02
C ASN A 248 3.62 -33.31 45.79
N GLU A 249 3.51 -33.41 47.11
CA GLU A 249 4.57 -33.95 47.97
C GLU A 249 4.66 -35.46 47.73
N LEU A 250 5.90 -35.91 47.47
CA LEU A 250 6.33 -37.31 47.52
C LEU A 250 6.80 -37.61 48.95
#